data_AF-A0A6B8RSD7-F1
#
_entry.id   AF-A0A6B8RSD7-F1
#
_cell.length_a   1.000
_cell.length_b   1.000
_cell.length_c   1.000
_cell.angle_alpha   90.00
_cell.angle_beta   90.00
_cell.angle_gamma   90.00
#
_symmetry.space_group_name_H-M   'P 1'
#
loop_
_entity.id
_entity.type
_entity.pdbx_description
1 polymer ?
#
loop_
_entity_poly.entity_id
_entity_poly.type
_entity_poly.pdbx_seq_one_letter_code
_entity_poly.pdbx_strand_id
1 'polypeptide(L)'
;MLKKTIATAVVLAVISSTTLLAATELPAPIKGQMMIPVIVNGLKVLFPDTEPFIDDNGRTMVPVRFVSEKLGGEVKWDAASKVVTITYKSKVITMPLDSKEVTIDGASITLDTSAVLTEGRTMVPLRFVSEAMEATVVWDEPAHAVQVNDAAFTAKVASGEVNLDPWGRLLATNPDPAIVKDWNTLADLPSMAYETIVETVGLADRNNKKYFDVNRNNIFTSRESLDRWSNMIRQYYVTVLNVDYRTINEKTFYDAITPLILDINYSDNLVYYVNLSITNYVKFIKNNHVVIKGYADPEPYLTRQENSLPIIRTHFKFEIIQSDDRTQSILDSYHVSDKSDKIEFKRKTWYTGYSDVRLITTAGNYQEEHMFINVNLENMFLTDQYKYEVLE
;
A
#
# COMPACT_ATOMS: atom_id res chain seq x y z
N MET A 1 42.42 -44.58 41.49
CA MET A 1 43.23 -44.41 40.25
C MET A 1 42.28 -44.15 39.09
N LEU A 2 42.46 -43.03 38.39
CA LEU A 2 41.67 -42.59 37.24
C LEU A 2 41.72 -43.62 36.09
N LYS A 3 40.57 -43.91 35.48
CA LYS A 3 40.49 -44.26 34.05
C LYS A 3 39.43 -43.39 33.41
N LYS A 4 39.88 -42.39 32.64
CA LYS A 4 39.06 -41.59 31.74
C LYS A 4 38.83 -42.42 30.47
N THR A 5 37.58 -42.69 30.14
CA THR A 5 37.19 -43.23 28.83
C THR A 5 36.68 -42.06 28.00
N ILE A 6 37.41 -41.75 26.93
CA ILE A 6 37.07 -40.71 25.95
C ILE A 6 36.03 -41.31 25.02
N ALA A 7 34.81 -40.78 25.03
CA ALA A 7 33.79 -41.06 24.02
C ALA A 7 33.96 -40.06 22.87
N THR A 8 34.44 -40.55 21.74
CA THR A 8 34.57 -39.80 20.49
C THR A 8 33.19 -39.63 19.87
N ALA A 9 32.63 -38.42 19.94
CA ALA A 9 31.44 -38.05 19.18
C ALA A 9 31.84 -37.77 17.73
N VAL A 10 31.39 -38.64 16.81
CA VAL A 10 31.47 -38.41 15.37
C VAL A 10 30.42 -37.37 15.01
N VAL A 11 30.84 -36.13 14.77
CA VAL A 11 30.00 -35.08 14.20
C VAL A 11 29.93 -35.31 12.69
N LEU A 12 28.82 -35.88 12.23
CA LEU A 12 28.45 -35.89 10.81
C LEU A 12 28.08 -34.46 10.41
N ALA A 13 28.99 -33.78 9.73
CA ALA A 13 28.71 -32.50 9.06
C ALA A 13 27.81 -32.77 7.84
N VAL A 14 26.50 -32.62 8.02
CA VAL A 14 25.57 -32.45 6.90
C VAL A 14 25.79 -31.04 6.37
N ILE A 15 26.52 -30.92 5.27
CA ILE A 15 26.63 -29.67 4.51
C ILE A 15 25.29 -29.51 3.79
N SER A 16 24.28 -28.93 4.46
CA SER A 16 23.12 -28.41 3.75
C SER A 16 23.60 -27.18 2.99
N SER A 17 23.83 -27.36 1.69
CA SER A 17 23.98 -26.26 0.74
C SER A 17 22.65 -25.50 0.68
N THR A 18 22.44 -24.59 1.64
CA THR A 18 21.45 -23.53 1.49
C THR A 18 22.02 -22.59 0.44
N THR A 19 21.56 -22.75 -0.79
CA THR A 19 21.64 -21.68 -1.79
C THR A 19 20.85 -20.52 -1.21
N LEU A 20 21.55 -19.60 -0.55
CA LEU A 20 21.05 -18.29 -0.25
C LEU A 20 20.79 -17.64 -1.60
N LEU A 21 19.55 -17.69 -2.08
CA LEU A 21 19.06 -16.71 -3.04
C LEU A 21 19.20 -15.38 -2.31
N ALA A 22 20.30 -14.68 -2.57
CA ALA A 22 20.39 -13.28 -2.26
C ALA A 22 19.23 -12.63 -3.01
N ALA A 23 18.17 -12.27 -2.27
CA ALA A 23 17.17 -11.35 -2.78
C ALA A 23 17.96 -10.15 -3.29
N THR A 24 17.98 -9.97 -4.61
CA THR A 24 18.53 -8.75 -5.19
C THR A 24 17.71 -7.63 -4.58
N GLU A 25 18.31 -6.88 -3.64
CA GLU A 25 17.65 -5.73 -3.04
C GLU A 25 17.21 -4.82 -4.18
N LEU A 26 15.90 -4.66 -4.31
CA LEU A 26 15.30 -3.77 -5.29
C LEU A 26 15.89 -2.36 -5.08
N PRO A 27 16.05 -1.55 -6.13
CA PRO A 27 16.46 -0.16 -5.96
C PRO A 27 15.54 0.50 -4.94
N ALA A 28 16.15 1.18 -3.96
CA ALA A 28 15.39 1.82 -2.89
C ALA A 28 14.31 2.73 -3.49
N PRO A 29 13.04 2.60 -3.08
CA PRO A 29 11.98 3.48 -3.56
C PRO A 29 12.39 4.93 -3.30
N ILE A 30 12.12 5.84 -4.24
CA ILE A 30 12.43 7.25 -4.02
C ILE A 30 11.62 7.69 -2.80
N LYS A 31 12.23 8.48 -1.92
CA LYS A 31 11.64 8.98 -0.68
C LYS A 31 10.20 9.50 -0.92
N GLY A 32 9.23 8.93 -0.20
CA GLY A 32 7.81 9.29 -0.30
C GLY A 32 7.02 8.60 -1.42
N GLN A 33 7.58 7.62 -2.13
CA GLN A 33 6.88 6.95 -3.22
C GLN A 33 6.02 5.75 -2.79
N MET A 34 6.39 5.00 -1.75
CA MET A 34 5.50 3.98 -1.22
C MET A 34 4.50 4.60 -0.26
N MET A 35 3.21 4.41 -0.53
CA MET A 35 2.16 4.78 0.43
C MET A 35 2.36 4.03 1.74
N ILE A 36 2.17 4.75 2.84
CA ILE A 36 2.19 4.18 4.20
C ILE A 36 0.76 4.27 4.75
N PRO A 37 0.01 3.16 4.80
CA PRO A 37 -1.30 3.16 5.43
C PRO A 37 -1.18 3.56 6.89
N VAL A 38 -1.91 4.60 7.28
CA VAL A 38 -2.04 5.02 8.69
C VAL A 38 -3.44 4.69 9.13
N ILE A 39 -3.59 3.90 10.19
CA ILE A 39 -4.86 3.47 10.73
C ILE A 39 -4.98 4.07 12.14
N VAL A 40 -5.94 4.97 12.33
CA VAL A 40 -6.19 5.63 13.61
C VAL A 40 -7.50 5.11 14.19
N ASN A 41 -7.45 4.48 15.35
CA ASN A 41 -8.60 3.89 16.02
C ASN A 41 -9.41 2.97 15.07
N GLY A 42 -8.70 2.12 14.34
CA GLY A 42 -9.27 1.19 13.36
C GLY A 42 -9.82 1.81 12.07
N LEU A 43 -9.65 3.12 11.85
CA LEU A 43 -10.03 3.78 10.60
C LEU A 43 -8.78 4.20 9.83
N LYS A 44 -8.61 3.69 8.60
CA LYS A 44 -7.56 4.14 7.69
C LYS A 44 -7.75 5.62 7.37
N VAL A 45 -6.64 6.36 7.40
CA VAL A 45 -6.60 7.78 7.12
C VAL A 45 -6.39 7.97 5.62
N LEU A 46 -7.27 8.75 4.98
CA LEU A 46 -7.09 9.21 3.62
C LEU A 46 -6.37 10.56 3.65
N PHE A 47 -5.31 10.67 2.86
CA PHE A 47 -4.55 11.90 2.69
C PHE A 47 -4.83 12.48 1.30
N PRO A 48 -5.74 13.46 1.15
CA PRO A 48 -6.12 13.97 -0.16
C PRO A 48 -4.99 14.72 -0.88
N ASP A 49 -4.14 15.42 -0.13
CA ASP A 49 -3.15 16.34 -0.72
C ASP A 49 -1.71 15.80 -0.68
N THR A 50 -1.22 15.50 0.53
CA THR A 50 0.19 15.15 0.77
C THR A 50 0.27 13.85 1.55
N GLU A 51 0.97 12.87 1.00
CA GLU A 51 1.09 11.54 1.58
C GLU A 51 2.12 11.50 2.72
N PRO A 52 1.98 10.54 3.65
CA PRO A 52 3.04 10.17 4.57
C PRO A 52 4.32 9.76 3.85
N PHE A 53 5.47 10.00 4.49
CA PHE A 53 6.76 9.50 4.01
C PHE A 53 7.67 9.11 5.17
N ILE A 54 8.73 8.35 4.88
CA ILE A 54 9.80 8.08 5.84
C ILE A 54 10.94 9.07 5.58
N ASP A 55 11.36 9.81 6.61
CA ASP A 55 12.48 10.74 6.51
C ASP A 55 13.85 10.01 6.55
N ASP A 56 14.94 10.77 6.44
CA ASP A 56 16.30 10.20 6.40
C ASP A 56 16.73 9.61 7.77
N ASN A 57 15.98 9.90 8.84
CA ASN A 57 16.18 9.34 10.17
C ASN A 57 15.29 8.10 10.41
N GLY A 58 14.56 7.63 9.39
CA GLY A 58 13.66 6.49 9.52
C GLY A 58 12.36 6.81 10.28
N ARG A 59 11.95 8.08 10.35
CA ARG A 59 10.71 8.51 11.00
C ARG A 59 9.58 8.66 9.99
N THR A 60 8.43 8.05 10.29
CA THR A 60 7.21 8.28 9.53
C THR A 60 6.71 9.70 9.80
N MET A 61 6.71 10.52 8.76
CA MET A 61 6.24 11.88 8.73
C MET A 61 4.83 11.91 8.14
N VAL A 62 3.91 12.61 8.80
CA VAL A 62 2.50 12.72 8.36
C VAL A 62 2.02 14.16 8.40
N PRO A 63 1.06 14.55 7.56
CA PRO A 63 0.45 15.86 7.70
C PRO A 63 -0.34 15.91 9.01
N VAL A 64 0.10 16.80 9.90
CA VAL A 64 -0.28 16.83 11.32
C VAL A 64 -1.79 16.75 11.57
N ARG A 65 -2.59 17.43 10.75
CA ARG A 65 -4.03 17.57 10.95
C ARG A 65 -4.76 16.23 10.91
N PHE A 66 -4.45 15.36 9.94
CA PHE A 66 -5.23 14.15 9.69
C PHE A 66 -5.12 13.11 10.80
N VAL A 67 -3.97 13.05 11.49
CA VAL A 67 -3.79 12.14 12.63
C VAL A 67 -4.28 12.80 13.92
N SER A 68 -3.93 14.07 14.16
CA SER A 68 -4.32 14.78 15.38
C SER A 68 -5.82 14.95 15.54
N GLU A 69 -6.54 15.36 14.49
CA GLU A 69 -8.00 15.56 14.58
C GLU A 69 -8.75 14.23 14.78
N LYS A 70 -8.27 13.13 14.18
CA LYS A 70 -8.84 11.79 14.41
C LYS A 70 -8.65 11.29 15.84
N LEU A 71 -7.60 11.76 16.53
CA LEU A 71 -7.39 11.51 17.96
C LEU A 71 -8.13 12.51 18.85
N GLY A 72 -8.83 13.50 18.28
CA GLY A 72 -9.56 14.53 19.02
C GLY A 72 -8.72 15.75 19.43
N GLY A 73 -7.56 15.95 18.82
CA GLY A 73 -6.74 17.14 18.97
C GLY A 73 -7.15 18.25 18.00
N GLU A 74 -7.06 19.51 18.43
CA GLU A 74 -7.22 20.69 17.59
C GLU A 74 -5.84 21.15 17.09
N VAL A 75 -5.72 21.41 15.78
CA VAL A 75 -4.45 21.84 15.17
C VAL A 75 -4.53 23.27 14.68
N LYS A 76 -3.64 24.11 15.21
CA LYS A 76 -3.44 25.51 14.77
C LYS A 76 -2.08 25.68 14.13
N TRP A 77 -2.05 26.40 13.01
CA TRP A 77 -0.83 26.84 12.35
C TRP A 77 -0.67 28.36 12.52
N ASP A 78 0.48 28.80 13.01
CA ASP A 78 0.89 30.20 13.01
C ASP A 78 1.95 30.42 11.92
N ALA A 79 1.55 31.08 10.84
CA ALA A 79 2.43 31.36 9.71
C ALA A 79 3.54 32.39 10.04
N ALA A 80 3.30 33.29 11.00
CA ALA A 80 4.26 34.33 11.35
C ALA A 80 5.43 33.76 12.16
N SER A 81 5.11 32.92 13.15
CA SER A 81 6.12 32.23 13.96
C SER A 81 6.60 30.90 13.36
N LYS A 82 5.91 30.41 12.32
CA LYS A 82 6.13 29.09 11.70
C LYS A 82 6.00 27.94 12.71
N VAL A 83 5.00 28.02 13.58
CA VAL A 83 4.76 27.03 14.64
C VAL A 83 3.43 26.32 14.41
N VAL A 84 3.44 24.98 14.49
CA VAL A 84 2.22 24.22 14.69
C VAL A 84 1.96 24.03 16.18
N THR A 85 0.72 24.25 16.60
CA THR A 85 0.24 23.98 17.95
C THR A 85 -0.87 22.95 17.87
N ILE A 86 -0.76 21.90 18.67
CA ILE A 86 -1.80 20.88 18.84
C ILE A 86 -2.32 21.01 20.27
N THR A 87 -3.62 21.23 20.41
CA THR A 87 -4.30 21.22 21.71
C THR A 87 -5.08 19.92 21.83
N TYR A 88 -4.77 19.12 22.84
CA TYR A 88 -5.44 17.85 23.08
C TYR A 88 -5.74 17.70 24.56
N LYS A 89 -7.04 17.63 24.91
CA LYS A 89 -7.51 17.73 26.31
C LYS A 89 -6.91 18.97 26.98
N SER A 90 -6.09 18.80 28.01
CA SER A 90 -5.36 19.89 28.68
C SER A 90 -3.93 20.09 28.20
N LYS A 91 -3.45 19.28 27.23
CA LYS A 91 -2.08 19.34 26.73
C LYS A 91 -1.94 20.32 25.58
N VAL A 92 -0.83 21.05 25.56
CA VAL A 92 -0.42 21.92 24.46
C VAL A 92 0.92 21.45 23.93
N ILE A 93 0.92 20.98 22.69
CA ILE A 93 2.12 20.51 21.98
C ILE A 93 2.49 21.58 20.96
N THR A 94 3.70 22.13 21.02
CA THR A 94 4.17 23.14 20.07
C THR A 94 5.38 22.64 19.32
N MET A 95 5.33 22.68 17.98
CA MET A 95 6.43 22.28 17.13
C MET A 95 6.74 23.40 16.12
N PRO A 96 7.86 24.13 16.30
CA PRO A 96 8.36 25.02 15.27
C PRO A 96 8.83 24.23 14.05
N LEU A 97 8.61 24.76 12.84
CA LEU A 97 9.22 24.20 11.63
C LEU A 97 10.75 24.23 11.73
N ASP A 98 11.38 23.23 11.15
CA ASP A 98 12.85 23.08 11.01
C ASP A 98 13.60 23.11 12.36
N SER A 99 12.88 22.90 13.48
CA SER A 99 13.42 22.78 14.83
C SER A 99 13.27 21.34 15.34
N LYS A 100 14.34 20.85 15.97
CA LYS A 100 14.31 19.61 16.77
C LYS A 100 13.80 19.84 18.18
N GLU A 101 13.83 21.09 18.65
CA GLU A 101 13.27 21.48 19.95
C GLU A 101 11.78 21.74 19.79
N VAL A 102 10.99 20.96 20.52
CA VAL A 102 9.52 21.06 20.61
C VAL A 102 9.12 21.19 22.07
N THR A 103 7.88 21.55 22.37
CA THR A 103 7.41 21.58 23.76
C THR A 103 6.11 20.81 23.96
N ILE A 104 5.96 20.23 25.15
CA ILE A 104 4.69 19.72 25.68
C ILE A 104 4.46 20.45 26.99
N ASP A 105 3.36 21.19 27.08
CA ASP A 105 3.00 22.00 28.26
C ASP A 105 4.13 22.96 28.70
N GLY A 106 4.87 23.48 27.72
CA GLY A 106 6.01 24.38 27.92
C GLY A 106 7.34 23.70 28.29
N ALA A 107 7.34 22.39 28.54
CA ALA A 107 8.58 21.64 28.77
C ALA A 107 9.25 21.27 27.43
N SER A 108 10.53 21.62 27.25
CA SER A 108 11.29 21.35 26.03
C SER A 108 11.63 19.87 25.88
N ILE A 109 11.51 19.36 24.65
CA ILE A 109 11.89 18.01 24.24
C ILE A 109 12.70 18.14 22.95
N THR A 110 13.85 17.47 22.90
CA THR A 110 14.66 17.37 21.68
C THR A 110 14.29 16.10 20.92
N LEU A 111 13.90 16.25 19.66
CA LEU A 111 13.65 15.17 18.71
C LEU A 111 14.90 14.88 17.86
N ASP A 112 14.96 13.70 17.24
CA ASP A 112 16.01 13.36 16.27
C ASP A 112 15.73 13.90 14.85
N THR A 113 14.47 14.26 14.58
CA THR A 113 13.97 14.91 13.36
C THR A 113 13.19 16.19 13.69
N SER A 114 12.76 16.94 12.68
CA SER A 114 12.01 18.19 12.84
C SER A 114 10.70 18.16 12.05
N ALA A 115 9.73 19.01 12.45
CA ALA A 115 8.58 19.28 11.60
C ALA A 115 9.06 20.01 10.33
N VAL A 116 8.53 19.63 9.16
CA VAL A 116 8.94 20.20 7.86
C VAL A 116 7.72 20.60 7.03
N LEU A 117 7.91 21.51 6.08
CA LEU A 117 6.89 21.87 5.11
C LEU A 117 7.09 21.08 3.81
N THR A 118 6.16 20.21 3.46
CA THR A 118 6.17 19.41 2.23
C THR A 118 4.86 19.63 1.48
N GLU A 119 4.93 19.98 0.19
CA GLU A 119 3.74 20.19 -0.68
C GLU A 119 2.63 21.06 -0.05
N GLY A 120 3.02 22.07 0.75
CA GLY A 120 2.07 22.98 1.41
C GLY A 120 1.37 22.38 2.65
N ARG A 121 1.91 21.31 3.23
CA ARG A 121 1.46 20.71 4.49
C ARG A 121 2.61 20.62 5.49
N THR A 122 2.29 20.88 6.76
CA THR A 122 3.23 20.67 7.87
C THR A 122 3.27 19.19 8.23
N MET A 123 4.42 18.58 7.98
CA MET A 123 4.70 17.18 8.21
C MET A 123 5.38 17.02 9.56
N VAL A 124 4.85 16.15 10.41
CA VAL A 124 5.33 15.92 11.78
C VAL A 124 5.64 14.44 12.00
N PRO A 125 6.56 14.09 12.93
CA PRO A 125 6.84 12.70 13.25
C PRO A 125 5.61 12.07 13.91
N LEU A 126 4.98 11.13 13.20
CA LEU A 126 3.70 10.54 13.61
C LEU A 126 3.76 10.00 15.03
N ARG A 127 4.82 9.25 15.35
CA ARG A 127 4.96 8.61 16.67
C ARG A 127 4.94 9.64 17.80
N PHE A 128 5.74 10.70 17.68
CA PHE A 128 5.84 11.73 18.69
C PHE A 128 4.48 12.40 18.93
N VAL A 129 3.82 12.87 17.86
CA VAL A 129 2.54 13.59 18.04
C VAL A 129 1.46 12.68 18.60
N SER A 130 1.38 11.42 18.15
CA SER A 130 0.43 10.44 18.66
C SER A 130 0.66 10.09 20.13
N GLU A 131 1.91 9.82 20.53
CA GLU A 131 2.24 9.49 21.92
C GLU A 131 2.06 10.69 22.86
N ALA A 132 2.37 11.91 22.41
CA ALA A 132 2.07 13.13 23.15
C ALA A 132 0.56 13.30 23.42
N MET A 133 -0.27 12.85 22.47
CA MET A 133 -1.74 12.75 22.57
C MET A 133 -2.23 11.43 23.23
N GLU A 134 -1.36 10.73 23.97
CA GLU A 134 -1.72 9.54 24.75
C GLU A 134 -2.18 8.32 23.92
N ALA A 135 -1.84 8.30 22.62
CA ALA A 135 -2.08 7.15 21.76
C ALA A 135 -0.85 6.23 21.71
N THR A 136 -1.10 4.95 21.46
CA THR A 136 -0.06 3.95 21.20
C THR A 136 0.21 3.86 19.70
N VAL A 137 1.47 3.66 19.31
CA VAL A 137 1.87 3.54 17.90
C VAL A 137 2.61 2.25 17.65
N VAL A 138 2.11 1.45 16.71
CA VAL A 138 2.69 0.16 16.31
C VAL A 138 2.97 0.19 14.80
N TRP A 139 4.18 -0.22 14.42
CA TRP A 139 4.53 -0.50 13.03
C TRP A 139 4.20 -1.96 12.73
N ASP A 140 3.31 -2.17 11.78
CA ASP A 140 2.97 -3.47 11.24
C ASP A 140 3.87 -3.73 10.03
N GLU A 141 4.98 -4.43 10.27
CA GLU A 141 6.02 -4.62 9.26
C GLU A 141 5.53 -5.41 8.05
N PRO A 142 4.83 -6.56 8.19
CA PRO A 142 4.31 -7.30 7.04
C PRO A 142 3.33 -6.50 6.19
N ALA A 143 2.43 -5.72 6.82
CA ALA A 143 1.46 -4.91 6.11
C ALA A 143 2.01 -3.55 5.63
N HIS A 144 3.24 -3.20 6.04
CA HIS A 144 3.84 -1.86 5.89
C HIS A 144 2.94 -0.71 6.36
N ALA A 145 2.23 -0.91 7.48
CA ALA A 145 1.22 0.00 7.99
C ALA A 145 1.54 0.52 9.39
N VAL A 146 1.03 1.70 9.73
CA VAL A 146 1.10 2.28 11.07
C VAL A 146 -0.26 2.19 11.75
N GLN A 147 -0.30 1.57 12.92
CA GLN A 147 -1.47 1.54 13.79
C GLN A 147 -1.33 2.58 14.90
N VAL A 148 -2.33 3.43 15.08
CA VAL A 148 -2.39 4.46 16.12
C VAL A 148 -3.69 4.29 16.90
N ASN A 149 -3.60 3.89 18.16
CA ASN A 149 -4.78 3.59 18.97
C ASN A 149 -4.74 4.29 20.32
N ASP A 150 -5.80 5.02 20.66
CA ASP A 150 -5.98 5.56 22.00
C ASP A 150 -6.54 4.51 22.98
N ALA A 151 -6.53 4.86 24.27
CA ALA A 151 -7.00 3.97 25.32
C ALA A 151 -8.51 3.66 25.24
N ALA A 152 -9.32 4.60 24.75
CA ALA A 152 -10.76 4.40 24.64
C ALA A 152 -11.09 3.39 23.55
N PHE A 153 -10.46 3.50 22.38
CA PHE A 153 -10.58 2.53 21.31
C PHE A 153 -10.09 1.15 21.75
N THR A 154 -8.94 1.08 22.43
CA THR A 154 -8.41 -0.18 22.97
C THR A 154 -9.39 -0.85 23.93
N ALA A 155 -10.09 -0.09 24.79
CA ALA A 155 -11.12 -0.61 25.67
C ALA A 155 -12.35 -1.15 24.92
N LYS A 156 -12.77 -0.51 23.82
CA LYS A 156 -13.84 -1.00 22.94
C LYS A 156 -13.50 -2.32 22.29
N VAL A 157 -12.26 -2.46 21.82
CA VAL A 157 -11.76 -3.73 21.25
C VAL A 157 -11.76 -4.82 22.32
N ALA A 158 -11.23 -4.53 23.52
CA ALA A 158 -11.14 -5.50 24.62
C ALA A 158 -12.51 -5.96 25.16
N SER A 159 -13.52 -5.09 25.11
CA SER A 159 -14.89 -5.42 25.53
C SER A 159 -15.71 -6.13 24.45
N GLY A 160 -15.21 -6.19 23.21
CA GLY A 160 -15.96 -6.73 22.06
C GLY A 160 -17.08 -5.79 21.56
N GLU A 161 -17.06 -4.50 21.94
CA GLU A 161 -17.99 -3.48 21.42
C GLU A 161 -17.80 -3.30 19.91
N VAL A 162 -16.57 -3.47 19.42
CA VAL A 162 -16.21 -3.34 18.01
C VAL A 162 -15.54 -4.60 17.49
N ASN A 163 -15.76 -4.88 16.20
CA ASN A 163 -15.09 -5.97 15.49
C ASN A 163 -14.06 -5.41 14.52
N LEU A 164 -12.91 -6.07 14.44
CA LEU A 164 -11.81 -5.69 13.56
C LEU A 164 -11.54 -6.78 12.53
N ASP A 165 -11.02 -6.37 11.38
CA ASP A 165 -10.38 -7.25 10.42
C ASP A 165 -8.97 -7.70 10.91
N PRO A 166 -8.29 -8.62 10.20
CA PRO A 166 -6.95 -9.07 10.58
C PRO A 166 -5.86 -7.98 10.62
N TRP A 167 -6.11 -6.80 10.04
CA TRP A 167 -5.20 -5.65 10.01
C TRP A 167 -5.62 -4.55 11.01
N GLY A 168 -6.54 -4.86 11.92
CA GLY A 168 -6.97 -3.93 12.97
C GLY A 168 -7.93 -2.84 12.49
N ARG A 169 -8.52 -2.98 11.30
CA ARG A 169 -9.51 -2.02 10.78
C ARG A 169 -10.92 -2.38 11.21
N LEU A 170 -11.72 -1.37 11.50
CA LEU A 170 -13.09 -1.52 11.95
C LEU A 170 -13.97 -2.11 10.85
N LEU A 171 -14.72 -3.16 11.20
CA LEU A 171 -15.82 -3.64 10.37
C LEU A 171 -16.98 -2.64 10.43
N ALA A 172 -17.66 -2.42 9.30
CA ALA A 172 -18.82 -1.55 9.26
C ALA A 172 -19.99 -2.13 10.05
N THR A 173 -20.63 -1.31 10.89
CA THR A 173 -21.77 -1.72 11.73
C THR A 173 -23.11 -1.63 11.01
N ASN A 174 -23.26 -0.65 10.11
CA ASN A 174 -24.47 -0.43 9.31
C ASN A 174 -24.12 -0.19 7.84
N PRO A 175 -23.63 -1.22 7.12
CA PRO A 175 -23.27 -1.07 5.72
C PRO A 175 -24.53 -1.09 4.84
N ASP A 176 -24.45 -0.54 3.63
CA ASP A 176 -25.59 -0.53 2.70
C ASP A 176 -26.07 -1.97 2.45
N PRO A 177 -27.36 -2.31 2.70
CA PRO A 177 -27.89 -3.65 2.48
C PRO A 177 -27.67 -4.20 1.07
N ALA A 178 -27.57 -3.34 0.06
CA ALA A 178 -27.24 -3.74 -1.31
C ALA A 178 -25.81 -4.31 -1.42
N ILE A 179 -24.90 -3.87 -0.57
CA ILE A 179 -23.51 -4.34 -0.47
C ILE A 179 -23.43 -5.58 0.43
N VAL A 180 -24.11 -5.58 1.58
CA VAL A 180 -23.89 -6.54 2.69
C VAL A 180 -24.25 -7.99 2.37
N LYS A 181 -25.18 -8.25 1.45
CA LYS A 181 -25.81 -9.57 1.27
C LYS A 181 -24.81 -10.73 1.18
N ASP A 182 -23.60 -10.45 0.70
CA ASP A 182 -22.54 -11.43 0.48
C ASP A 182 -21.13 -10.94 0.87
N TRP A 183 -21.02 -9.82 1.60
CA TRP A 183 -19.74 -9.12 1.80
C TRP A 183 -19.43 -8.80 3.26
N ASN A 184 -18.15 -8.94 3.63
CA ASN A 184 -17.61 -8.24 4.79
C ASN A 184 -17.23 -6.82 4.36
N THR A 185 -17.56 -5.82 5.19
CA THR A 185 -17.39 -4.39 4.87
C THR A 185 -16.61 -3.69 5.96
N LEU A 186 -15.85 -2.65 5.60
CA LEU A 186 -15.01 -1.86 6.48
C LEU A 186 -15.64 -0.48 6.69
N ALA A 187 -15.50 0.06 7.90
CA ALA A 187 -16.17 1.28 8.32
C ALA A 187 -15.61 2.56 7.67
N ASP A 188 -14.43 2.48 7.07
CA ASP A 188 -13.67 3.59 6.49
C ASP A 188 -13.62 3.57 4.95
N LEU A 189 -14.16 2.52 4.30
CA LEU A 189 -14.19 2.44 2.85
C LEU A 189 -15.45 3.10 2.27
N PRO A 190 -15.32 3.90 1.19
CA PRO A 190 -16.47 4.48 0.50
C PRO A 190 -17.26 3.41 -0.28
N SER A 191 -18.50 3.71 -0.66
CA SER A 191 -19.34 2.79 -1.46
C SER A 191 -18.66 2.37 -2.77
N MET A 192 -17.93 3.28 -3.42
CA MET A 192 -17.21 3.01 -4.67
C MET A 192 -16.19 1.87 -4.55
N ALA A 193 -15.68 1.58 -3.34
CA ALA A 193 -14.79 0.45 -3.11
C ALA A 193 -15.50 -0.90 -3.31
N TYR A 194 -16.83 -0.91 -3.22
CA TYR A 194 -17.69 -2.10 -3.35
C TYR A 194 -18.50 -2.12 -4.65
N GLU A 195 -18.61 -0.98 -5.34
CA GLU A 195 -19.19 -0.91 -6.68
C GLU A 195 -18.38 -1.77 -7.67
N THR A 196 -18.99 -2.14 -8.80
CA THR A 196 -18.38 -2.93 -9.89
C THR A 196 -17.88 -4.33 -9.53
N ILE A 197 -18.03 -4.77 -8.28
CA ILE A 197 -17.69 -6.14 -7.95
C ILE A 197 -18.76 -7.05 -8.57
N VAL A 198 -18.40 -7.70 -9.67
CA VAL A 198 -19.28 -8.61 -10.40
C VAL A 198 -19.64 -9.77 -9.47
N GLU A 199 -20.93 -10.13 -9.42
CA GLU A 199 -21.35 -11.35 -8.72
C GLU A 199 -20.55 -12.54 -9.29
N THR A 200 -19.85 -13.24 -8.41
CA THR A 200 -18.99 -14.36 -8.79
C THR A 200 -19.87 -15.55 -9.20
N VAL A 201 -19.92 -15.88 -10.49
CA VAL A 201 -20.77 -16.94 -11.04
C VAL A 201 -19.95 -18.22 -11.27
N GLY A 202 -19.95 -19.12 -10.29
CA GLY A 202 -19.30 -20.43 -10.43
C GLY A 202 -19.11 -21.17 -9.12
N LEU A 203 -18.76 -22.46 -9.18
CA LEU A 203 -18.43 -23.26 -7.99
C LEU A 203 -17.05 -22.93 -7.41
N ALA A 204 -16.17 -22.33 -8.21
CA ALA A 204 -14.78 -21.97 -7.85
C ALA A 204 -14.64 -20.50 -7.35
N ASP A 205 -15.77 -19.82 -7.23
CA ASP A 205 -15.92 -18.39 -7.08
C ASP A 205 -16.34 -18.06 -5.65
N ARG A 206 -15.67 -17.07 -5.03
CA ARG A 206 -15.91 -16.71 -3.61
C ARG A 206 -15.83 -15.20 -3.43
N ASN A 207 -16.90 -14.60 -2.89
CA ASN A 207 -16.85 -13.27 -2.31
C ASN A 207 -15.89 -13.23 -1.09
N ASN A 208 -15.56 -12.03 -0.59
CA ASN A 208 -14.60 -11.90 0.51
C ASN A 208 -15.07 -12.61 1.79
N LYS A 209 -16.37 -12.58 2.09
CA LYS A 209 -16.93 -13.26 3.26
C LYS A 209 -16.64 -14.76 3.23
N LYS A 210 -17.05 -15.44 2.16
CA LYS A 210 -16.79 -16.87 1.94
C LYS A 210 -15.31 -17.17 1.83
N TYR A 211 -14.52 -16.25 1.27
CA TYR A 211 -13.07 -16.38 1.17
C TYR A 211 -12.45 -16.53 2.56
N PHE A 212 -12.81 -15.66 3.50
CA PHE A 212 -12.30 -15.70 4.88
C PHE A 212 -12.98 -16.74 5.79
N ASP A 213 -14.19 -17.21 5.46
CA ASP A 213 -14.89 -18.26 6.22
C ASP A 213 -14.30 -19.67 5.99
N VAL A 214 -13.47 -19.88 4.96
CA VAL A 214 -12.87 -21.20 4.69
C VAL A 214 -11.71 -21.48 5.66
N ASN A 215 -11.80 -22.61 6.38
CA ASN A 215 -10.93 -23.03 7.48
C ASN A 215 -9.43 -23.21 7.06
N ARG A 216 -8.63 -22.16 7.32
CA ARG A 216 -7.24 -22.04 7.85
C ARG A 216 -6.09 -23.00 7.47
N ASN A 217 -6.27 -23.97 6.59
CA ASN A 217 -5.16 -24.78 6.03
C ASN A 217 -5.01 -24.61 4.51
N ASN A 218 -5.62 -23.57 3.94
CA ASN A 218 -5.44 -23.22 2.54
C ASN A 218 -4.57 -21.96 2.46
N ILE A 219 -3.43 -22.07 1.79
CA ILE A 219 -2.38 -21.07 1.67
C ILE A 219 -2.88 -19.69 1.20
N PHE A 220 -3.97 -19.62 0.41
CA PHE A 220 -4.40 -18.35 -0.17
C PHE A 220 -5.06 -17.35 0.79
N THR A 221 -5.66 -17.81 1.89
CA THR A 221 -6.45 -16.94 2.79
C THR A 221 -5.67 -16.46 4.00
N SER A 222 -4.36 -16.78 4.07
CA SER A 222 -3.51 -16.39 5.17
C SER A 222 -3.19 -14.90 5.09
N ARG A 223 -3.07 -14.26 6.27
CA ARG A 223 -2.64 -12.87 6.34
C ARG A 223 -1.26 -12.67 5.71
N GLU A 224 -0.33 -13.61 5.89
CA GLU A 224 1.01 -13.55 5.32
C GLU A 224 1.00 -13.45 3.79
N SER A 225 0.18 -14.27 3.13
CA SER A 225 0.04 -14.29 1.67
C SER A 225 -0.57 -12.99 1.17
N LEU A 226 -1.60 -12.49 1.87
CA LEU A 226 -2.26 -11.23 1.54
C LEU A 226 -1.35 -10.02 1.76
N ASP A 227 -0.52 -10.03 2.81
CA ASP A 227 0.51 -9.00 3.05
C ASP A 227 1.56 -9.03 1.92
N ARG A 228 2.05 -10.22 1.55
CA ARG A 228 3.00 -10.41 0.44
C ARG A 228 2.44 -9.89 -0.88
N TRP A 229 1.23 -10.29 -1.25
CA TRP A 229 0.62 -9.85 -2.50
C TRP A 229 0.29 -8.35 -2.49
N SER A 230 -0.16 -7.82 -1.36
CA SER A 230 -0.39 -6.37 -1.22
C SER A 230 0.92 -5.59 -1.44
N ASN A 231 2.03 -6.05 -0.87
CA ASN A 231 3.33 -5.42 -1.07
C ASN A 231 3.82 -5.54 -2.52
N MET A 232 3.61 -6.68 -3.17
CA MET A 232 3.88 -6.85 -4.60
C MET A 232 3.09 -5.84 -5.46
N ILE A 233 1.79 -5.67 -5.19
CA ILE A 233 0.94 -4.69 -5.89
C ILE A 233 1.44 -3.26 -5.64
N ARG A 234 1.75 -2.90 -4.40
CA ARG A 234 2.34 -1.58 -4.07
C ARG A 234 3.64 -1.34 -4.83
N GLN A 235 4.55 -2.32 -4.87
CA GLN A 235 5.83 -2.21 -5.56
C GLN A 235 5.68 -2.08 -7.09
N TYR A 236 4.71 -2.78 -7.67
CA TYR A 236 4.45 -2.65 -9.10
C TYR A 236 3.93 -1.25 -9.43
N TYR A 237 2.88 -0.80 -8.73
CA TYR A 237 2.25 0.47 -9.03
C TYR A 237 3.07 1.68 -8.60
N VAL A 238 3.90 1.59 -7.57
CA VAL A 238 4.87 2.66 -7.29
C VAL A 238 5.85 2.82 -8.45
N THR A 239 6.22 1.73 -9.13
CA THR A 239 7.14 1.80 -10.27
C THR A 239 6.45 2.35 -11.51
N VAL A 240 5.25 1.85 -11.86
CA VAL A 240 4.58 2.22 -13.11
C VAL A 240 3.82 3.54 -13.06
N LEU A 241 3.46 4.02 -11.86
CA LEU A 241 2.81 5.32 -11.64
C LEU A 241 3.77 6.44 -11.23
N ASN A 242 5.08 6.21 -11.17
CA ASN A 242 6.09 7.25 -10.91
C ASN A 242 7.17 7.27 -11.98
N VAL A 243 6.81 7.66 -13.19
CA VAL A 243 7.72 7.75 -14.33
C VAL A 243 8.00 9.20 -14.70
N ASP A 244 9.25 9.47 -15.09
CA ASP A 244 9.68 10.76 -15.63
C ASP A 244 10.57 10.50 -16.85
N TYR A 245 10.17 11.04 -18.00
CA TYR A 245 10.86 10.86 -19.28
C TYR A 245 12.34 11.23 -19.24
N ARG A 246 12.74 12.12 -18.33
CA ARG A 246 14.12 12.61 -18.18
C ARG A 246 15.01 11.60 -17.46
N THR A 247 14.43 10.79 -16.56
CA THR A 247 15.19 9.93 -15.66
C THR A 247 14.95 8.44 -15.89
N ILE A 248 13.86 8.07 -16.58
CA ILE A 248 13.52 6.66 -16.82
C ILE A 248 14.62 5.93 -17.60
N ASN A 249 15.06 4.81 -17.02
CA ASN A 249 16.02 3.88 -17.61
C ASN A 249 15.35 2.55 -17.91
N GLU A 250 15.50 2.05 -19.13
CA GLU A 250 14.86 0.82 -19.60
C GLU A 250 15.25 -0.40 -18.76
N LYS A 251 16.54 -0.58 -18.50
CA LYS A 251 17.05 -1.72 -17.73
C LYS A 251 16.54 -1.69 -16.30
N THR A 252 16.69 -0.55 -15.61
CA THR A 252 16.25 -0.42 -14.22
C THR A 252 14.73 -0.59 -14.08
N PHE A 253 13.96 -0.06 -15.04
CA PHE A 253 12.50 -0.23 -15.06
C PHE A 253 12.11 -1.69 -15.30
N TYR A 254 12.75 -2.37 -16.27
CA TYR A 254 12.55 -3.79 -16.54
C TYR A 254 12.85 -4.66 -15.32
N ASP A 255 14.02 -4.47 -14.70
CA ASP A 255 14.47 -5.24 -13.54
C ASP A 255 13.54 -5.05 -12.33
N ALA A 256 12.92 -3.87 -12.18
CA ALA A 256 12.01 -3.57 -11.07
C ALA A 256 10.64 -4.24 -11.21
N ILE A 257 10.05 -4.30 -12.41
CA ILE A 257 8.68 -4.81 -12.59
C ILE A 257 8.63 -6.29 -12.95
N THR A 258 9.64 -6.81 -13.65
CA THR A 258 9.64 -8.19 -14.17
C THR A 258 9.39 -9.24 -13.08
N PRO A 259 10.05 -9.20 -11.90
CA PRO A 259 9.79 -10.17 -10.82
C PRO A 259 8.37 -10.12 -10.25
N LEU A 260 7.63 -9.05 -10.49
CA LEU A 260 6.26 -8.84 -9.97
C LEU A 260 5.18 -9.33 -10.95
N ILE A 261 5.56 -9.59 -12.21
CA ILE A 261 4.65 -9.92 -13.32
C ILE A 261 5.02 -11.21 -14.05
N LEU A 262 6.16 -11.82 -13.72
CA LEU A 262 6.65 -13.09 -14.29
C LEU A 262 7.17 -14.01 -13.18
N ASP A 263 6.73 -15.27 -13.19
CA ASP A 263 7.30 -16.37 -12.38
C ASP A 263 8.55 -16.97 -13.04
N ILE A 264 9.40 -17.63 -12.24
CA ILE A 264 10.72 -18.18 -12.63
C ILE A 264 10.66 -19.27 -13.71
N ASN A 265 9.48 -19.78 -14.05
CA ASN A 265 9.28 -20.92 -14.95
C ASN A 265 8.74 -20.53 -16.34
N TYR A 266 8.76 -19.25 -16.70
CA TYR A 266 8.20 -18.81 -17.97
C TYR A 266 9.05 -19.17 -19.20
N SER A 267 8.37 -19.45 -20.32
CA SER A 267 9.03 -19.69 -21.61
C SER A 267 9.76 -18.45 -22.12
N ASP A 268 10.90 -18.65 -22.79
CA ASP A 268 11.70 -17.58 -23.42
C ASP A 268 10.86 -16.61 -24.28
N ASN A 269 9.80 -17.11 -24.93
CA ASN A 269 8.90 -16.31 -25.73
C ASN A 269 8.17 -15.23 -24.92
N LEU A 270 7.66 -15.55 -23.72
CA LEU A 270 6.93 -14.57 -22.92
C LEU A 270 7.87 -13.50 -22.37
N VAL A 271 9.07 -13.92 -21.92
CA VAL A 271 10.12 -12.99 -21.48
C VAL A 271 10.47 -12.02 -22.61
N TYR A 272 10.60 -12.52 -23.84
CA TYR A 272 10.81 -11.68 -25.01
C TYR A 272 9.68 -10.65 -25.23
N TYR A 273 8.41 -11.06 -25.15
CA TYR A 273 7.27 -10.15 -25.34
C TYR A 273 7.20 -9.09 -24.23
N VAL A 274 7.40 -9.47 -22.97
CA VAL A 274 7.42 -8.52 -21.85
C VAL A 274 8.54 -7.50 -22.03
N ASN A 275 9.73 -7.95 -22.39
CA ASN A 275 10.86 -7.07 -22.68
C ASN A 275 10.52 -6.09 -23.83
N LEU A 276 9.98 -6.58 -24.93
CA LEU A 276 9.60 -5.76 -26.07
C LEU A 276 8.54 -4.69 -25.69
N SER A 277 7.52 -5.07 -24.92
CA SER A 277 6.50 -4.14 -24.43
C SER A 277 7.10 -3.06 -23.54
N ILE A 278 8.01 -3.42 -22.62
CA ILE A 278 8.70 -2.48 -21.74
C ILE A 278 9.59 -1.53 -22.54
N THR A 279 10.41 -2.04 -23.46
CA THR A 279 11.25 -1.22 -24.35
C THR A 279 10.39 -0.19 -25.12
N ASN A 280 9.24 -0.62 -25.64
CA ASN A 280 8.35 0.26 -26.39
C ASN A 280 7.69 1.32 -25.49
N TYR A 281 7.23 0.94 -24.30
CA TYR A 281 6.68 1.87 -23.33
C TYR A 281 7.71 2.93 -22.90
N VAL A 282 8.95 2.54 -22.58
CA VAL A 282 10.01 3.48 -22.19
C VAL A 282 10.32 4.46 -23.32
N LYS A 283 10.32 4.00 -24.58
CA LYS A 283 10.44 4.90 -25.75
C LYS A 283 9.25 5.84 -25.87
N PHE A 284 8.03 5.36 -25.65
CA PHE A 284 6.83 6.18 -25.65
C PHE A 284 6.89 7.28 -24.59
N ILE A 285 7.26 6.94 -23.35
CA ILE A 285 7.44 7.88 -22.24
C ILE A 285 8.42 9.00 -22.62
N LYS A 286 9.55 8.64 -23.25
CA LYS A 286 10.57 9.59 -23.74
C LYS A 286 10.05 10.49 -24.85
N ASN A 287 9.40 9.91 -25.85
CA ASN A 287 8.93 10.65 -27.03
C ASN A 287 7.75 11.57 -26.74
N ASN A 288 6.93 11.25 -25.73
CA ASN A 288 5.75 12.03 -25.35
C ASN A 288 5.94 12.83 -24.06
N HIS A 289 7.18 12.97 -23.59
CA HIS A 289 7.55 13.77 -22.42
C HIS A 289 6.70 13.50 -21.18
N VAL A 290 6.45 12.22 -20.90
CA VAL A 290 5.52 11.79 -19.86
C VAL A 290 6.15 11.96 -18.47
N VAL A 291 5.40 12.56 -17.55
CA VAL A 291 5.70 12.67 -16.12
C VAL A 291 4.43 12.33 -15.34
N ILE A 292 4.48 11.29 -14.52
CA ILE A 292 3.37 10.81 -13.69
C ILE A 292 3.88 10.64 -12.26
N LYS A 293 3.02 10.94 -11.29
CA LYS A 293 3.21 10.51 -9.90
C LYS A 293 1.95 9.84 -9.37
N GLY A 294 2.10 8.87 -8.47
CA GLY A 294 0.96 8.16 -7.90
C GLY A 294 1.34 6.92 -7.10
N TYR A 295 0.33 6.19 -6.64
CA TYR A 295 0.49 4.93 -5.91
C TYR A 295 -0.76 4.06 -6.05
N ALA A 296 -0.65 2.82 -5.56
CA ALA A 296 -1.79 1.95 -5.30
C ALA A 296 -1.78 1.46 -3.85
N ASP A 297 -2.97 1.32 -3.25
CA ASP A 297 -3.17 0.78 -1.91
C ASP A 297 -4.17 -0.39 -1.94
N PRO A 298 -3.68 -1.63 -1.87
CA PRO A 298 -4.52 -2.82 -1.86
C PRO A 298 -5.37 -2.89 -0.58
N GLU A 299 -6.61 -3.36 -0.74
CA GLU A 299 -7.55 -3.62 0.35
C GLU A 299 -7.62 -5.14 0.61
N PRO A 300 -6.68 -5.72 1.39
CA PRO A 300 -6.54 -7.17 1.49
C PRO A 300 -7.78 -7.86 2.09
N TYR A 301 -8.56 -7.17 2.94
CA TYR A 301 -9.81 -7.69 3.47
C TYR A 301 -10.98 -7.70 2.46
N LEU A 302 -10.82 -7.07 1.31
CA LEU A 302 -11.72 -7.19 0.17
C LEU A 302 -11.28 -8.26 -0.83
N THR A 303 -10.24 -9.04 -0.50
CA THR A 303 -9.80 -10.14 -1.36
C THR A 303 -10.92 -11.14 -1.60
N ARG A 304 -11.07 -11.53 -2.86
CA ARG A 304 -12.05 -12.50 -3.33
C ARG A 304 -11.41 -13.42 -4.35
N GLN A 305 -12.15 -14.43 -4.78
CA GLN A 305 -11.69 -15.44 -5.71
C GLN A 305 -12.62 -15.51 -6.93
N GLU A 306 -12.04 -15.44 -8.13
CA GLU A 306 -12.71 -15.80 -9.39
C GLU A 306 -11.90 -16.87 -10.11
N ASN A 307 -12.55 -17.94 -10.57
CA ASN A 307 -11.89 -19.06 -11.25
C ASN A 307 -10.66 -19.60 -10.49
N SER A 308 -10.78 -19.72 -9.17
CA SER A 308 -9.69 -20.13 -8.27
C SER A 308 -8.51 -19.16 -8.13
N LEU A 309 -8.58 -17.96 -8.71
CA LEU A 309 -7.52 -16.96 -8.64
C LEU A 309 -7.90 -15.81 -7.69
N PRO A 310 -6.96 -15.36 -6.84
CA PRO A 310 -7.20 -14.25 -5.94
C PRO A 310 -7.20 -12.92 -6.68
N ILE A 311 -8.10 -12.06 -6.25
CA ILE A 311 -8.30 -10.71 -6.78
C ILE A 311 -8.38 -9.77 -5.60
N ILE A 312 -7.55 -8.73 -5.62
CA ILE A 312 -7.44 -7.76 -4.55
C ILE A 312 -7.95 -6.42 -5.06
N ARG A 313 -9.06 -5.97 -4.45
CA ARG A 313 -9.57 -4.61 -4.67
C ARG A 313 -8.50 -3.62 -4.24
N THR A 314 -8.18 -2.68 -5.12
CA THR A 314 -7.03 -1.80 -4.93
C THR A 314 -7.47 -0.36 -5.17
N HIS A 315 -7.14 0.52 -4.23
CA HIS A 315 -7.25 1.96 -4.38
C HIS A 315 -6.09 2.48 -5.23
N PHE A 316 -6.35 3.41 -6.12
CA PHE A 316 -5.36 4.07 -6.95
C PHE A 316 -5.48 5.58 -6.77
N LYS A 317 -4.33 6.25 -6.73
CA LYS A 317 -4.26 7.71 -6.76
C LYS A 317 -3.08 8.15 -7.62
N PHE A 318 -3.32 8.96 -8.63
CA PHE A 318 -2.26 9.40 -9.53
C PHE A 318 -2.57 10.75 -10.19
N GLU A 319 -1.53 11.40 -10.68
CA GLU A 319 -1.59 12.66 -11.42
C GLU A 319 -0.69 12.54 -12.65
N ILE A 320 -1.25 12.87 -13.82
CA ILE A 320 -0.43 13.12 -15.01
C ILE A 320 0.04 14.57 -14.97
N ILE A 321 1.30 14.78 -14.57
CA ILE A 321 1.90 16.11 -14.51
C ILE A 321 2.12 16.65 -15.92
N GLN A 322 2.65 15.80 -16.80
CA GLN A 322 2.98 16.14 -18.18
C GLN A 322 2.82 14.91 -19.08
N SER A 323 2.29 15.10 -20.28
CA SER A 323 2.29 14.09 -21.34
C SER A 323 1.72 14.68 -22.63
N ASP A 324 2.40 14.50 -23.76
CA ASP A 324 1.94 14.91 -25.08
C ASP A 324 0.77 14.03 -25.58
N ASP A 325 0.80 12.72 -25.31
CA ASP A 325 -0.32 11.79 -25.52
C ASP A 325 -0.83 11.21 -24.19
N ARG A 326 -1.97 11.77 -23.75
CA ARG A 326 -2.59 11.49 -22.45
C ARG A 326 -3.48 10.25 -22.45
N THR A 327 -3.63 9.57 -23.59
CA THR A 327 -4.49 8.38 -23.71
C THR A 327 -3.76 7.08 -23.35
N GLN A 328 -2.42 7.11 -23.33
CA GLN A 328 -1.57 5.92 -23.18
C GLN A 328 -0.41 6.14 -22.20
N SER A 329 -0.52 7.16 -21.35
CA SER A 329 0.60 7.64 -20.52
C SER A 329 0.99 6.67 -19.41
N ILE A 330 0.07 5.81 -18.95
CA ILE A 330 0.31 4.80 -17.92
C ILE A 330 0.53 3.46 -18.60
N LEU A 331 1.44 2.61 -18.08
CA LEU A 331 1.74 1.30 -18.67
C LEU A 331 0.47 0.46 -18.87
N ASP A 332 -0.44 0.50 -17.89
CA ASP A 332 -1.71 -0.22 -17.91
C ASP A 332 -2.75 0.37 -18.89
N SER A 333 -2.50 1.58 -19.42
CA SER A 333 -3.26 2.23 -20.52
C SER A 333 -2.54 2.18 -21.87
N TYR A 334 -1.32 1.63 -21.93
CA TYR A 334 -0.48 1.65 -23.11
C TYR A 334 -0.83 0.48 -24.04
N HIS A 335 -1.29 0.78 -25.27
CA HIS A 335 -1.73 -0.23 -26.24
C HIS A 335 -2.75 -1.23 -25.71
N VAL A 336 -3.73 -0.73 -24.96
CA VAL A 336 -4.74 -1.59 -24.34
C VAL A 336 -5.66 -2.29 -25.35
N SER A 337 -6.10 -3.48 -24.95
CA SER A 337 -7.10 -4.30 -25.61
C SER A 337 -8.50 -3.67 -25.56
N ASP A 338 -9.44 -4.25 -26.29
CA ASP A 338 -10.85 -3.83 -26.24
C ASP A 338 -11.55 -4.16 -24.91
N LYS A 339 -10.84 -4.76 -23.94
CA LYS A 339 -11.34 -5.02 -22.59
C LYS A 339 -11.10 -3.86 -21.63
N SER A 340 -10.36 -2.84 -22.03
CA SER A 340 -10.04 -1.70 -21.17
C SER A 340 -10.53 -0.38 -21.73
N ASP A 341 -10.89 0.50 -20.81
CA ASP A 341 -11.34 1.84 -21.11
C ASP A 341 -10.19 2.68 -21.64
N LYS A 342 -10.44 3.36 -22.77
CA LYS A 342 -9.51 4.33 -23.35
C LYS A 342 -9.83 5.71 -22.76
N ILE A 343 -9.16 6.05 -21.67
CA ILE A 343 -9.41 7.28 -20.92
C ILE A 343 -8.41 8.37 -21.34
N GLU A 344 -8.90 9.57 -21.66
CA GLU A 344 -8.04 10.74 -21.87
C GLU A 344 -7.93 11.57 -20.58
N PHE A 345 -6.83 11.39 -19.84
CA PHE A 345 -6.62 12.07 -18.57
C PHE A 345 -6.23 13.54 -18.73
N LYS A 346 -6.71 14.41 -17.83
CA LYS A 346 -6.31 15.82 -17.72
C LYS A 346 -4.92 15.93 -17.10
N ARG A 347 -4.17 16.95 -17.53
CA ARG A 347 -2.88 17.28 -16.91
C ARG A 347 -3.12 18.01 -15.59
N LYS A 348 -2.21 17.81 -14.64
CA LYS A 348 -2.21 18.49 -13.33
C LYS A 348 -3.52 18.34 -12.58
N THR A 349 -4.03 17.11 -12.59
CA THR A 349 -5.31 16.75 -12.00
C THR A 349 -5.12 15.41 -11.33
N TRP A 350 -5.50 15.34 -10.05
CA TRP A 350 -5.45 14.09 -9.30
C TRP A 350 -6.68 13.25 -9.62
N TYR A 351 -6.41 12.00 -9.92
CA TYR A 351 -7.40 10.94 -10.11
C TYR A 351 -7.33 10.02 -8.92
N THR A 352 -8.49 9.62 -8.41
CA THR A 352 -8.57 8.62 -7.35
C THR A 352 -9.66 7.62 -7.68
N GLY A 353 -9.44 6.33 -7.38
CA GLY A 353 -10.42 5.32 -7.75
C GLY A 353 -10.10 3.94 -7.25
N TYR A 354 -11.00 3.00 -7.52
CA TYR A 354 -10.81 1.59 -7.20
C TYR A 354 -10.90 0.74 -8.47
N SER A 355 -10.00 -0.23 -8.57
CA SER A 355 -10.07 -1.32 -9.55
C SER A 355 -9.62 -2.64 -8.92
N ASP A 356 -9.77 -3.72 -9.67
CA ASP A 356 -9.40 -5.06 -9.27
C ASP A 356 -8.02 -5.43 -9.83
N VAL A 357 -7.09 -5.78 -8.94
CA VAL A 357 -5.80 -6.33 -9.35
C VAL A 357 -5.86 -7.85 -9.25
N ARG A 358 -5.68 -8.51 -10.39
CA ARG A 358 -5.80 -9.96 -10.54
C ARG A 358 -4.43 -10.59 -10.42
N LEU A 359 -4.35 -11.66 -9.63
CA LEU A 359 -3.13 -12.45 -9.50
C LEU A 359 -3.28 -13.76 -10.27
N ILE A 360 -2.20 -14.21 -10.90
CA ILE A 360 -2.13 -15.48 -11.63
C ILE A 360 -0.91 -16.29 -11.18
N THR A 361 -0.91 -17.56 -11.55
CA THR A 361 0.23 -18.44 -11.40
C THR A 361 0.32 -19.41 -12.57
N THR A 362 1.54 -19.80 -12.93
CA THR A 362 1.82 -20.89 -13.87
C THR A 362 2.14 -22.19 -13.16
N ALA A 363 2.30 -22.17 -11.84
CA ALA A 363 2.61 -23.36 -11.06
C ALA A 363 1.37 -24.24 -10.97
N GLY A 364 1.46 -25.49 -11.45
CA GLY A 364 0.33 -26.43 -11.45
C GLY A 364 -0.20 -26.81 -10.06
N ASN A 365 0.57 -26.52 -9.00
CA ASN A 365 0.18 -26.70 -7.60
C ASN A 365 -0.42 -25.43 -6.96
N TYR A 366 -0.51 -24.33 -7.71
CA TYR A 366 -1.01 -23.02 -7.28
C TYR A 366 -0.36 -22.52 -5.97
N GLN A 367 0.94 -22.74 -5.77
CA GLN A 367 1.61 -22.26 -4.56
C GLN A 367 1.65 -20.72 -4.49
N GLU A 368 1.47 -20.19 -3.28
CA GLU A 368 1.29 -18.75 -3.01
C GLU A 368 2.51 -17.90 -3.40
N GLU A 369 3.71 -18.49 -3.29
CA GLU A 369 4.98 -17.89 -3.64
C GLU A 369 5.16 -17.70 -5.16
N HIS A 370 4.35 -18.38 -5.97
CA HIS A 370 4.37 -18.32 -7.43
C HIS A 370 3.22 -17.49 -7.99
N MET A 371 2.52 -16.71 -7.15
CA MET A 371 1.50 -15.76 -7.59
C MET A 371 2.15 -14.43 -7.98
N PHE A 372 1.77 -13.88 -9.13
CA PHE A 372 2.25 -12.60 -9.65
C PHE A 372 1.09 -11.82 -10.31
N ILE A 373 1.32 -10.54 -10.58
CA ILE A 373 0.29 -9.64 -11.13
C ILE A 373 0.00 -10.03 -12.58
N ASN A 374 -1.28 -10.17 -12.93
CA ASN A 374 -1.70 -10.47 -14.28
C ASN A 374 -1.67 -9.22 -15.16
N VAL A 375 -0.59 -9.01 -15.90
CA VAL A 375 -0.46 -7.87 -16.82
C VAL A 375 -1.27 -7.99 -18.10
N ASN A 376 -1.75 -9.17 -18.47
CA ASN A 376 -2.57 -9.35 -19.69
C ASN A 376 -4.00 -8.86 -19.52
N LEU A 377 -4.41 -8.53 -18.29
CA LEU A 377 -5.77 -8.09 -17.97
C LEU A 377 -5.86 -6.61 -17.64
N GLU A 378 -4.82 -5.79 -17.87
CA GLU A 378 -4.93 -4.31 -17.83
C GLU A 378 -5.70 -3.82 -16.57
N ASN A 379 -5.27 -4.30 -15.40
CA ASN A 379 -6.03 -4.37 -14.15
C ASN A 379 -6.72 -3.05 -13.74
N MET A 380 -6.05 -1.92 -13.92
CA MET A 380 -6.49 -0.61 -13.46
C MET A 380 -7.63 -0.04 -14.29
N PHE A 381 -7.68 -0.32 -15.60
CA PHE A 381 -8.63 0.32 -16.52
C PHE A 381 -9.57 -0.66 -17.20
N LEU A 382 -9.75 -1.85 -16.64
CA LEU A 382 -10.73 -2.81 -17.12
C LEU A 382 -12.12 -2.18 -17.23
N THR A 383 -12.73 -2.35 -18.41
CA THR A 383 -14.07 -1.85 -18.73
C THR A 383 -15.06 -2.31 -17.67
N ASP A 384 -15.88 -1.39 -17.19
CA ASP A 384 -16.87 -1.59 -16.12
C ASP A 384 -16.30 -1.99 -14.73
N GLN A 385 -14.98 -2.08 -14.54
CA GLN A 385 -14.35 -2.45 -13.26
C GLN A 385 -13.59 -1.31 -12.58
N TYR A 386 -13.22 -0.27 -13.33
CA TYR A 386 -12.61 0.94 -12.78
C TYR A 386 -13.65 2.01 -12.46
N LYS A 387 -13.72 2.43 -11.19
CA LYS A 387 -14.48 3.60 -10.76
C LYS A 387 -13.52 4.65 -10.22
N TYR A 388 -13.61 5.86 -10.78
CA TYR A 388 -12.74 6.95 -10.39
C TYR A 388 -13.49 8.27 -10.24
N GLU A 389 -12.87 9.13 -9.45
CA GLU A 389 -13.26 10.50 -9.22
C GLU A 389 -12.08 11.41 -9.59
N VAL A 390 -12.42 12.62 -9.99
CA VAL A 390 -11.46 13.69 -10.23
C VAL A 390 -11.42 14.55 -8.98
N LEU A 391 -10.26 14.65 -8.34
CA LEU A 391 -10.06 15.53 -7.20
C LEU A 391 -9.83 16.95 -7.72
N GLU A 392 -10.71 17.88 -7.33
CA GLU A 392 -10.66 19.30 -7.70
C GLU A 392 -9.69 20.11 -6.84
#